data_AF-A0A1G2ZY47-F1
#
_entry.id   AF-A0A1G2ZY47-F1
#
_cell.length_a   1.000
_cell.length_b   1.000
_cell.length_c   1.000
_cell.angle_alpha   90.00
_cell.angle_beta   90.00
_cell.angle_gamma   90.00
#
_symmetry.space_group_name_H-M   'P 1'
#
loop_
_entity.id
_entity.type
_entity.pdbx_description
1 polymer ?
#
loop_
_entity_poly.entity_id
_entity_poly.type
_entity_poly.pdbx_seq_one_letter_code
_entity_poly.pdbx_strand_id
1 'polypeptide(L)'
;MEMRGKIRLAWGKLRRIALISFFRGAVNQNIDRRRGTCNRSGVCCKLLLRCPAYDDSTGSPRCLAYNDRPGVCSLFPIDERDIRDRDLMSPETKCGFTFIEKRLGSGNGNGNGRHRMPWEKQVGPMGLYMLARTLAVLRTGSRVKRADRPVALKNGNGHAGTNG
;
A
#
# COMPACT_ATOMS: atom_id res chain seq x y z
N MET A 1 -27.01 -16.18 3.46
CA MET A 1 -25.53 -16.08 3.45
C MET A 1 -25.04 -15.91 4.88
N GLU A 2 -24.52 -16.98 5.48
CA GLU A 2 -23.96 -17.00 6.84
C GLU A 2 -22.87 -15.93 7.04
N MET A 3 -22.78 -15.36 8.25
CA MET A 3 -21.78 -14.34 8.62
C MET A 3 -20.33 -14.72 8.24
N ARG A 4 -20.00 -16.01 8.25
CA ARG A 4 -18.66 -16.55 7.93
C ARG A 4 -18.21 -16.18 6.51
N GLY A 5 -19.12 -16.14 5.54
CA GLY A 5 -18.82 -15.76 4.16
C GLY A 5 -18.46 -14.28 4.02
N LYS A 6 -19.21 -13.40 4.71
CA LYS A 6 -18.96 -11.94 4.72
C LYS A 6 -17.61 -11.60 5.36
N ILE A 7 -17.25 -12.29 6.45
CA ILE A 7 -15.95 -12.09 7.13
C ILE A 7 -14.79 -12.47 6.21
N ARG A 8 -14.89 -13.59 5.49
CA ARG A 8 -13.86 -14.02 4.53
C ARG A 8 -13.67 -13.02 3.39
N LEU A 9 -14.76 -12.49 2.83
CA LEU A 9 -14.73 -11.47 1.78
C LEU A 9 -14.19 -10.12 2.29
N ALA A 10 -14.52 -9.75 3.54
CA ALA A 10 -14.00 -8.56 4.20
C ALA A 10 -12.49 -8.65 4.41
N TRP A 11 -12.02 -9.81 4.87
CA TRP A 11 -10.61 -10.12 5.00
C TRP A 11 -9.88 -10.02 3.67
N GLY A 12 -10.48 -10.51 2.57
CA GLY A 12 -9.91 -10.37 1.23
C GLY A 12 -9.64 -8.92 0.83
N LYS A 13 -10.53 -7.98 1.17
CA LYS A 13 -10.35 -6.55 0.87
C LYS A 13 -9.23 -5.91 1.72
N LEU A 14 -9.21 -6.18 3.02
CA LEU A 14 -8.15 -5.71 3.92
C LEU A 14 -6.79 -6.27 3.52
N ARG A 15 -6.74 -7.56 3.17
CA ARG A 15 -5.54 -8.23 2.68
C ARG A 15 -4.98 -7.56 1.43
N ARG A 16 -5.82 -7.19 0.47
CA ARG A 16 -5.37 -6.48 -0.74
C ARG A 16 -4.77 -5.12 -0.42
N ILE A 17 -5.41 -4.36 0.47
CA ILE A 17 -4.90 -3.06 0.92
C ILE A 17 -3.53 -3.26 1.60
N ALA A 18 -3.41 -4.22 2.52
CA ALA A 18 -2.16 -4.54 3.19
C ALA A 18 -1.06 -4.99 2.22
N LEU A 19 -1.38 -5.82 1.22
CA LEU A 19 -0.42 -6.28 0.21
C LEU A 19 0.11 -5.13 -0.64
N ILE A 20 -0.77 -4.22 -1.08
CA ILE A 20 -0.38 -3.06 -1.89
C ILE A 20 0.46 -2.07 -1.08
N SER A 21 0.15 -1.90 0.22
CA SER A 21 0.89 -0.99 1.10
C SER A 21 2.25 -1.54 1.52
N PHE A 22 2.32 -2.78 2.01
CA PHE A 22 3.51 -3.33 2.68
C PHE A 22 4.29 -4.36 1.85
N PHE A 23 3.62 -5.14 0.99
CA PHE A 23 4.23 -6.28 0.29
C PHE A 23 4.40 -6.03 -1.22
N ARG A 24 4.86 -4.85 -1.59
CA ARG A 24 5.01 -4.40 -2.99
C ARG A 24 5.81 -5.39 -3.86
N GLY A 25 6.89 -5.97 -3.31
CA GLY A 25 7.71 -6.96 -4.02
C GLY A 25 6.96 -8.27 -4.32
N ALA A 26 6.13 -8.75 -3.39
CA ALA A 26 5.29 -9.92 -3.62
C ALA A 26 4.17 -9.63 -4.62
N VAL A 27 3.58 -8.43 -4.56
CA VAL A 27 2.56 -7.99 -5.53
C VAL A 27 3.14 -7.97 -6.94
N ASN A 28 4.32 -7.38 -7.15
CA ASN A 28 4.99 -7.38 -8.45
C ASN A 28 5.15 -8.80 -9.02
N GLN A 29 5.71 -9.72 -8.22
CA GLN A 29 5.90 -11.10 -8.65
C GLN A 29 4.59 -11.82 -8.99
N ASN A 30 3.48 -11.46 -8.36
CA ASN A 30 2.19 -12.04 -8.70
C ASN A 30 1.61 -11.40 -9.97
N ILE A 31 1.74 -10.09 -10.13
CA ILE A 31 1.27 -9.37 -11.32
C ILE A 31 2.04 -9.81 -12.56
N ASP A 32 3.34 -10.11 -12.45
CA ASP A 32 4.16 -10.63 -13.55
C ASP A 32 3.67 -12.01 -14.03
N ARG A 33 3.08 -12.80 -13.13
CA ARG A 33 2.49 -14.11 -13.43
C ARG A 33 1.06 -14.01 -13.95
N ARG A 34 0.42 -12.85 -13.77
CA ARG A 34 -0.97 -12.61 -14.15
C ARG A 34 -1.09 -12.44 -15.66
N ARG A 35 -2.00 -13.19 -16.26
CA ARG A 35 -2.33 -13.13 -17.68
C ARG A 35 -3.82 -12.90 -17.89
N GLY A 36 -4.18 -12.50 -19.11
CA GLY A 36 -5.54 -12.19 -19.49
C GLY A 36 -5.93 -10.74 -19.23
N THR A 37 -7.22 -10.45 -19.38
CA THR A 37 -7.76 -9.08 -19.31
C THR A 37 -9.07 -9.05 -18.54
N CYS A 38 -9.47 -7.87 -18.07
CA CYS A 38 -10.74 -7.73 -17.37
C CYS A 38 -11.91 -7.90 -18.34
N ASN A 39 -12.72 -8.93 -18.12
CA ASN A 39 -13.93 -9.21 -18.91
C ASN A 39 -15.16 -8.38 -18.51
N ARG A 40 -14.99 -7.37 -17.64
CA ARG A 40 -16.06 -6.48 -17.16
C ARG A 40 -17.30 -7.19 -16.59
N SER A 41 -17.11 -8.40 -16.05
CA SER A 41 -18.19 -9.18 -15.41
C SER A 41 -18.87 -8.50 -14.22
N GLY A 42 -18.26 -7.48 -13.62
CA GLY A 42 -18.85 -6.74 -12.49
C GLY A 42 -18.84 -7.49 -11.15
N VAL A 43 -18.53 -8.78 -11.12
CA VAL A 43 -18.52 -9.59 -9.89
C VAL A 43 -17.53 -9.06 -8.85
N CYS A 44 -16.33 -8.64 -9.27
CA CYS A 44 -15.35 -8.04 -8.37
C CYS A 44 -15.81 -6.70 -7.78
N CYS A 45 -16.74 -5.99 -8.45
CA CYS A 45 -17.35 -4.76 -7.96
C CYS A 45 -18.47 -5.00 -6.94
N LYS A 46 -19.00 -6.24 -6.86
CA LYS A 46 -20.01 -6.67 -5.89
C LYS A 46 -19.41 -7.48 -4.72
N LEU A 47 -18.09 -7.70 -4.71
CA LEU A 47 -17.42 -8.71 -3.88
C LEU A 47 -17.63 -8.59 -2.36
N LEU A 48 -17.94 -7.40 -1.84
CA LEU A 48 -18.16 -7.18 -0.40
C LEU A 48 -19.12 -6.03 -0.16
N LEU A 49 -18.84 -4.91 -0.83
CA LEU A 49 -19.69 -3.72 -0.87
C LEU A 49 -19.84 -3.36 -2.33
N ARG A 50 -21.05 -2.99 -2.73
CA ARG A 50 -21.33 -2.54 -4.09
C ARG A 50 -20.48 -1.31 -4.38
N CYS A 51 -19.63 -1.41 -5.41
CA CYS A 51 -18.78 -0.30 -5.83
C CYS A 51 -19.65 0.88 -6.29
N PRO A 52 -19.35 2.14 -5.89
CA PRO A 52 -20.11 3.29 -6.35
C PRO A 52 -19.96 3.54 -7.86
N ALA A 53 -18.83 3.13 -8.45
CA ALA A 53 -18.59 3.22 -9.88
C ALA A 53 -19.16 2.03 -10.68
N TYR A 54 -19.93 1.15 -10.04
CA TYR A 54 -20.59 0.02 -10.70
C TYR A 54 -22.04 0.36 -11.02
N ASP A 55 -22.36 0.24 -12.31
CA ASP A 55 -23.70 0.51 -12.85
C ASP A 55 -24.22 -0.75 -13.55
N ASP A 56 -25.41 -1.19 -13.15
CA ASP A 56 -26.17 -2.26 -13.78
C ASP A 56 -27.61 -1.85 -14.11
N SER A 57 -27.91 -0.54 -14.07
CA SER A 57 -29.26 0.00 -14.29
C SER A 57 -29.80 -0.27 -15.69
N THR A 58 -28.93 -0.38 -16.69
CA THR A 58 -29.29 -0.61 -18.09
C THR A 58 -29.37 -2.09 -18.48
N GLY A 59 -29.30 -3.02 -17.51
CA GLY A 59 -29.27 -4.47 -17.75
C GLY A 59 -27.91 -5.01 -18.20
N SER A 60 -26.95 -4.14 -18.53
CA SER A 60 -25.57 -4.51 -18.85
C SER A 60 -24.62 -4.06 -17.73
N PRO A 61 -23.88 -4.96 -17.07
CA PRO A 61 -22.95 -4.57 -16.02
C PRO A 61 -21.79 -3.75 -16.59
N ARG A 62 -21.59 -2.54 -16.08
CA ARG A 62 -20.50 -1.65 -16.53
C ARG A 62 -19.77 -0.99 -15.35
N CYS A 63 -18.48 -0.73 -15.57
CA CYS A 63 -17.63 0.00 -14.63
C CYS A 63 -17.39 1.42 -15.17
N LEU A 64 -17.93 2.41 -14.48
CA LEU A 64 -17.84 3.82 -14.88
C LEU A 64 -16.40 4.35 -14.75
N ALA A 65 -15.64 3.84 -13.78
CA ALA A 65 -14.25 4.23 -13.52
C ALA A 65 -13.24 3.25 -14.13
N TYR A 66 -13.55 2.57 -15.24
CA TYR A 66 -12.68 1.53 -15.80
C TYR A 66 -11.29 2.07 -16.20
N ASN A 67 -11.23 3.28 -16.73
CA ASN A 67 -9.98 3.94 -17.11
C ASN A 67 -9.25 4.53 -15.89
N ASP A 68 -10.00 5.07 -14.93
CA ASP A 68 -9.47 5.71 -13.72
C ASP A 68 -9.54 4.81 -12.48
N ARG A 69 -9.26 3.51 -12.66
CA ARG A 69 -9.34 2.54 -11.57
C ARG A 69 -8.37 2.90 -10.46
N PRO A 70 -8.82 2.95 -9.19
CA PRO A 70 -7.92 3.13 -8.06
C PRO A 70 -6.94 1.95 -7.98
N GLY A 71 -5.79 2.16 -7.33
CA GLY A 71 -4.69 1.19 -7.30
C GLY A 71 -5.14 -0.24 -6.95
N VAL A 72 -6.01 -0.38 -5.96
CA VAL A 72 -6.57 -1.67 -5.53
C VAL A 72 -7.37 -2.38 -6.63
N CYS A 73 -8.18 -1.65 -7.40
CA CYS A 73 -8.98 -2.19 -8.50
C CYS A 73 -8.14 -2.48 -9.75
N SER A 74 -7.11 -1.67 -10.02
CA SER A 74 -6.21 -1.86 -11.17
C SER A 74 -5.32 -3.10 -11.02
N LEU A 75 -4.95 -3.42 -9.78
CA LEU A 75 -4.13 -4.57 -9.44
C LEU A 75 -4.94 -5.84 -9.18
N PHE A 76 -6.27 -5.78 -9.14
CA PHE A 76 -7.09 -6.97 -8.98
C PHE A 76 -7.13 -7.80 -10.27
N PRO A 77 -7.04 -9.14 -10.19
CA PRO A 77 -6.66 -9.94 -9.02
C PRO A 77 -5.16 -9.83 -8.70
N ILE A 78 -4.80 -9.80 -7.41
CA ILE A 78 -3.40 -9.77 -6.96
C ILE A 78 -2.82 -11.18 -6.91
N ASP A 79 -3.61 -12.20 -6.55
CA ASP A 79 -3.20 -13.60 -6.54
C ASP A 79 -4.39 -14.54 -6.83
N GLU A 80 -4.17 -15.85 -6.82
CA GLU A 80 -5.19 -16.86 -7.10
C GLU A 80 -6.29 -16.89 -6.03
N ARG A 81 -6.01 -16.46 -4.79
CA ARG A 81 -7.02 -16.34 -3.72
C ARG A 81 -8.09 -15.32 -4.10
N ASP A 82 -7.68 -14.23 -4.74
CA ASP A 82 -8.60 -13.21 -5.21
C ASP A 82 -9.59 -13.71 -6.26
N ILE A 83 -9.15 -14.62 -7.12
CA ILE A 83 -10.02 -15.30 -8.08
C ILE A 83 -10.97 -16.23 -7.32
N ARG A 84 -10.47 -17.05 -6.39
CA ARG A 84 -11.32 -17.95 -5.59
C ARG A 84 -12.39 -17.22 -4.79
N ASP A 85 -12.05 -16.11 -4.15
CA ASP A 85 -13.01 -15.30 -3.39
C ASP A 85 -14.09 -14.72 -4.30
N ARG A 86 -13.72 -14.34 -5.53
CA ARG A 86 -14.63 -13.87 -6.57
C ARG A 86 -15.56 -14.99 -7.04
N ASP A 87 -15.00 -16.16 -7.33
CA ASP A 87 -15.73 -17.33 -7.82
C ASP A 87 -16.75 -17.83 -6.78
N LEU A 88 -16.45 -17.67 -5.48
CA LEU A 88 -17.39 -17.96 -4.40
C LEU A 88 -18.67 -17.11 -4.48
N MET A 89 -18.60 -15.89 -5.01
CA MET A 89 -19.77 -15.02 -5.17
C MET A 89 -20.52 -15.24 -6.48
N SER A 90 -19.83 -15.65 -7.53
CA SER A 90 -20.46 -15.95 -8.82
C SER A 90 -19.66 -17.06 -9.52
N PRO A 91 -19.99 -18.33 -9.23
CA PRO A 91 -19.29 -19.47 -9.82
C PRO A 91 -19.54 -19.60 -11.32
N GLU A 92 -20.70 -19.11 -11.79
CA GLU A 92 -21.11 -19.22 -13.19
C GLU A 92 -20.35 -18.26 -14.10
N THR A 93 -19.90 -17.12 -13.56
CA THR A 93 -19.15 -16.14 -14.34
C THR A 93 -17.66 -16.37 -14.17
N LYS A 94 -16.91 -16.75 -15.22
CA LYS A 94 -15.44 -16.89 -15.15
C LYS A 94 -14.69 -15.55 -15.18
N CYS A 95 -13.48 -15.54 -14.62
CA CYS A 95 -12.63 -14.35 -14.54
C CYS A 95 -11.78 -14.34 -15.80
N GLY A 96 -11.63 -13.17 -16.43
CA GLY A 96 -10.75 -13.06 -17.60
C GLY A 96 -9.26 -13.11 -17.25
N PHE A 97 -8.90 -13.16 -15.95
CA PHE A 97 -7.52 -13.28 -15.49
C PHE A 97 -7.19 -14.69 -15.04
N THR A 98 -5.95 -15.11 -15.31
CA THR A 98 -5.35 -16.37 -14.83
C THR A 98 -3.93 -16.12 -14.35
N PHE A 99 -3.37 -17.05 -13.56
CA PHE A 99 -1.98 -16.99 -13.12
C PHE A 99 -1.22 -18.19 -13.66
N ILE A 100 -0.05 -17.95 -14.26
CA ILE A 100 0.84 -19.02 -14.71
C ILE A 100 1.74 -19.42 -13.55
N GLU A 101 1.83 -20.71 -13.27
CA GLU A 101 2.82 -21.24 -12.33
C GLU A 101 4.24 -20.97 -12.82
N LYS A 102 5.18 -20.76 -11.88
CA LYS A 102 6.60 -20.73 -12.21
C LYS A 102 6.98 -22.15 -12.65
N ARG A 103 6.86 -22.47 -13.95
CA ARG A 103 7.54 -23.65 -14.50
C ARG A 103 9.04 -23.44 -14.29
N LEU A 104 9.65 -24.27 -13.45
CA LEU A 104 11.10 -24.38 -13.31
C LEU A 104 11.64 -24.84 -14.67
N GLY A 105 12.09 -23.89 -15.48
CA GLY A 105 12.67 -24.16 -16.80
C GLY A 105 11.70 -23.98 -17.97
N SER A 106 11.68 -22.78 -18.53
CA SER A 106 11.64 -22.49 -19.98
C SER A 106 11.42 -20.99 -20.12
N GLY A 107 12.55 -20.26 -20.15
CA GLY A 107 12.55 -18.83 -20.42
C GLY A 107 12.19 -18.58 -21.87
N ASN A 108 10.92 -18.25 -22.12
CA ASN A 108 10.55 -17.42 -23.26
C ASN A 108 9.27 -16.62 -22.94
N GLY A 109 9.37 -15.76 -21.92
CA GLY A 109 8.30 -14.84 -21.56
C GLY A 109 8.49 -13.52 -22.28
N ASN A 110 7.84 -13.34 -23.42
CA ASN A 110 7.56 -12.00 -23.97
C ASN A 110 6.59 -11.29 -23.01
N GLY A 111 7.14 -10.71 -21.94
CA GLY A 111 6.44 -9.93 -20.93
C GLY A 111 6.05 -8.56 -21.49
N ASN A 112 5.21 -8.54 -22.50
CA ASN A 112 4.80 -7.28 -23.13
C ASN A 112 3.72 -6.60 -22.28
N GLY A 113 4.14 -5.67 -21.41
CA GLY A 113 3.25 -4.77 -20.70
C GLY A 113 3.78 -4.41 -19.31
N ARG A 114 4.58 -3.34 -19.21
CA ARG A 114 4.90 -2.73 -17.92
C ARG A 114 3.59 -2.32 -17.25
N HIS A 115 3.17 -3.08 -16.24
CA HIS A 115 2.04 -2.73 -15.41
C HIS A 115 2.48 -1.54 -14.54
N ARG A 116 1.92 -0.36 -14.79
CA ARG A 116 2.25 0.83 -14.00
C ARG A 116 1.75 0.62 -12.57
N MET A 117 2.68 0.43 -11.64
CA MET A 117 2.34 0.15 -10.25
C MET A 117 1.80 1.42 -9.57
N PRO A 118 0.78 1.32 -8.70
CA PRO A 118 0.21 2.48 -8.02
C PRO A 118 1.25 3.28 -7.20
N TRP A 119 2.23 2.61 -6.60
CA TRP A 119 3.29 3.24 -5.82
C TRP A 119 4.40 3.87 -6.66
N GLU A 120 4.47 3.57 -7.97
CA GLU A 120 5.40 4.24 -8.88
C GLU A 120 5.00 5.71 -9.10
N LYS A 121 3.74 6.07 -8.82
CA LYS A 121 3.29 7.46 -8.73
C LYS A 121 3.62 8.14 -7.38
N GLN A 122 4.18 7.41 -6.39
CA GLN A 122 4.41 7.88 -5.01
C GLN A 122 5.87 7.71 -4.57
N VAL A 123 6.81 8.30 -5.32
CA VAL A 123 8.03 8.87 -4.71
C VAL A 123 7.93 10.39 -4.78
N GLY A 124 6.89 10.92 -4.14
CA GLY A 124 6.82 12.36 -3.87
C GLY A 124 7.84 12.73 -2.76
N PRO A 125 8.27 14.00 -2.70
CA PRO A 125 9.32 14.50 -1.81
C PRO A 125 9.10 14.21 -0.31
N MET A 126 7.88 13.83 0.10
CA MET A 126 7.53 13.47 1.47
C MET A 126 8.22 12.21 2.00
N GLY A 127 8.47 11.20 1.17
CA GLY A 127 9.19 9.98 1.60
C GLY A 127 10.66 10.26 1.91
N LEU A 128 11.28 11.12 1.10
CA LEU A 128 12.65 11.60 1.30
C LEU A 128 12.72 12.58 2.49
N TYR A 129 11.69 13.43 2.66
CA TYR A 129 11.59 14.37 3.77
C TYR A 129 11.44 13.68 5.14
N MET A 130 10.63 12.61 5.22
CA MET A 130 10.48 11.84 6.47
C MET A 130 11.78 11.10 6.84
N LEU A 131 12.48 10.52 5.85
CA LEU A 131 13.81 9.92 6.07
C LEU A 131 14.86 10.96 6.48
N ALA A 132 14.89 12.11 5.80
CA ALA A 132 15.80 13.20 6.12
C ALA A 132 15.55 13.78 7.52
N ARG A 133 14.28 13.98 7.93
CA ARG A 133 13.95 14.42 9.30
C ARG A 133 14.32 13.39 10.36
N THR A 134 14.10 12.11 10.09
CA THR A 134 14.45 11.05 11.05
C THR A 134 15.96 10.96 11.24
N LEU A 135 16.73 11.05 10.14
CA LEU A 135 18.20 11.14 10.18
C LEU A 135 18.70 12.42 10.86
N ALA A 136 18.01 13.56 10.67
CA ALA A 136 18.35 14.81 11.34
C ALA A 136 18.15 14.72 12.86
N VAL A 137 17.02 14.16 13.31
CA VAL A 137 16.74 13.95 14.75
C VAL A 137 17.75 13.00 15.39
N LEU A 138 18.12 11.92 14.71
CA LEU A 138 19.15 10.98 15.18
C LEU A 138 20.53 11.63 15.26
N ARG A 139 20.86 12.57 14.36
CA ARG A 139 22.15 13.27 14.36
C ARG A 139 22.23 14.34 15.46
N THR A 140 21.10 14.92 15.88
CA THR A 140 21.04 15.91 16.97
C THR A 140 20.87 15.31 18.36
N GLY A 141 20.52 14.02 18.48
CA GLY A 141 20.22 13.36 19.76
C GLY A 141 21.41 12.82 20.57
N SER A 142 22.64 12.84 20.03
CA SER A 142 23.82 12.26 20.71
C SER A 142 24.76 13.32 21.28
N ARG A 143 24.30 14.16 22.22
CA ARG A 143 25.16 14.84 23.19
C ARG A 143 24.41 15.05 24.51
N VAL A 144 24.20 13.97 25.25
CA VAL A 144 24.00 14.05 26.71
C VAL A 144 25.36 14.46 27.30
N LYS A 145 25.56 15.76 27.50
CA LYS A 145 26.68 16.27 28.29
C LYS A 145 26.35 16.09 29.77
N ARG A 146 27.28 15.44 30.48
CA ARG A 146 27.38 15.33 31.94
C ARG A 146 26.98 16.65 32.62
N ALA A 147 26.15 16.56 33.66
CA ALA A 147 25.94 17.64 34.59
C ALA A 147 27.23 17.87 35.40
N ASP A 148 27.87 19.01 35.18
CA ASP A 148 29.03 19.48 35.94
C ASP A 148 28.59 20.14 37.26
N ARG A 149 29.42 19.96 38.28
CA ARG A 149 29.32 20.55 39.63
C ARG A 149 29.42 22.08 39.57
N PRO A 150 28.82 22.82 40.51
CA PRO A 150 29.02 24.27 40.61
C PRO A 150 30.41 24.59 41.16
N VAL A 151 31.20 25.34 40.38
CA VAL A 151 32.45 25.98 40.81
C VAL A 151 32.15 27.40 41.30
N ALA A 152 32.79 27.73 42.43
CA ALA A 152 32.71 28.97 43.17
C ALA A 152 33.03 30.22 42.32
N LEU A 153 32.16 31.23 42.44
CA LEU A 153 32.44 32.60 42.04
C LEU A 153 33.13 33.32 43.20
N LYS A 154 34.45 33.46 43.10
CA LYS A 154 35.18 34.59 43.69
C LYS A 154 35.13 35.72 42.66
N ASN A 155 34.74 36.91 43.09
CA ASN A 155 35.29 38.15 42.58
C ASN A 155 35.18 39.21 43.68
N GLY A 156 36.34 39.61 44.19
CA GLY A 156 36.48 40.82 44.97
C GLY A 156 36.58 42.02 44.05
N ASN A 157 36.07 43.16 44.52
CA ASN A 157 36.75 44.43 44.33
C ASN A 157 36.28 45.35 45.46
N GLY A 158 37.23 45.78 46.29
CA GLY A 158 37.01 46.74 47.35
C GLY A 158 37.13 48.16 46.83
N HIS A 159 36.33 49.07 47.38
CA HIS A 159 36.70 50.47 47.50
C HIS A 159 36.23 51.01 48.85
N ALA A 160 37.17 51.66 49.52
CA ALA A 160 37.05 52.35 50.79
C ALA A 160 36.29 53.67 50.61
N GLY A 161 35.64 54.13 51.68
CA GLY A 161 35.06 55.46 51.76
C GLY A 161 34.34 55.67 53.08
N THR A 162 35.00 56.36 54.00
CA THR A 162 34.50 56.85 55.28
C THR A 162 33.54 58.03 55.09
N ASN A 163 32.70 58.27 56.10
CA ASN A 163 32.19 59.55 56.64
C ASN A 163 30.67 59.58 56.80
N GLY A 164 30.23 59.92 58.02
CA GLY A 164 28.84 60.24 58.37
C GLY A 164 28.47 59.73 59.75
#